data_AF-A0A957E2W4-F1
#
_entry.id   AF-A0A957E2W4-F1
#
_cell.length_a   1.000
_cell.length_b   1.000
_cell.length_c   1.000
_cell.angle_alpha   90.00
_cell.angle_beta   90.00
_cell.angle_gamma   90.00
#
_symmetry.space_group_name_H-M   'P 1'
#
loop_
_entity.id
_entity.type
_entity.pdbx_description
1 polymer ?
#
loop_
_entity_poly.entity_id
_entity_poly.type
_entity_poly.pdbx_seq_one_letter_code
_entity_poly.pdbx_strand_id
1 'polypeptide(L)'
;MKRKSSGGIITEKRFEGAPDLVVEIVSPSSAKIDRVDKFLEYEKAGVTEYWLIDPRPNQQQADFYILDKNGNYDVAAIDVNGRFHSTVLPNFYHDLACLRTDPPTKP
;
A
#
# COMPACT_ATOMS: atom_id res chain seq x y z
N MET A 1 -5.48 -23.07 -5.11
CA MET A 1 -4.81 -22.84 -3.81
C MET A 1 -5.77 -22.02 -2.95
N LYS A 2 -6.34 -22.58 -1.86
CA LYS A 2 -7.19 -21.79 -0.95
C LYS A 2 -6.28 -20.92 -0.08
N ARG A 3 -6.47 -19.60 -0.10
CA ARG A 3 -5.73 -18.68 0.78
C ARG A 3 -6.17 -18.89 2.23
N LYS A 4 -5.22 -18.98 3.16
CA LYS A 4 -5.50 -18.64 4.56
C LYS A 4 -5.85 -17.16 4.58
N SER A 5 -7.01 -16.78 5.09
CA SER A 5 -7.28 -15.38 5.37
C SER A 5 -6.27 -14.91 6.41
N SER A 6 -5.80 -13.67 6.33
CA SER A 6 -5.27 -12.98 7.52
C SER A 6 -6.27 -13.17 8.66
N GLY A 7 -5.79 -13.35 9.89
CA GLY A 7 -6.64 -13.56 11.07
C GLY A 7 -7.47 -12.34 11.47
N GLY A 8 -7.62 -11.36 10.58
CA GLY A 8 -8.32 -10.11 10.84
C GLY A 8 -9.83 -10.29 10.93
N ILE A 9 -10.45 -9.61 11.89
CA ILE A 9 -11.88 -9.67 12.16
C ILE A 9 -12.45 -8.26 12.13
N ILE A 10 -13.51 -8.06 11.33
CA ILE A 10 -14.31 -6.84 11.41
C ILE A 10 -15.36 -7.05 12.50
N THR A 11 -15.29 -6.22 13.54
CA THR A 11 -16.33 -6.10 14.58
C THR A 11 -17.29 -4.97 14.21
N GLU A 12 -18.38 -4.81 14.97
CA GLU A 12 -19.31 -3.69 14.78
C GLU A 12 -18.63 -2.30 14.90
N LYS A 13 -17.51 -2.21 15.63
CA LYS A 13 -16.88 -0.92 15.95
C LYS A 13 -15.53 -0.70 15.27
N ARG A 14 -14.80 -1.77 14.95
CA ARG A 14 -13.42 -1.68 14.46
C ARG A 14 -12.96 -2.97 13.78
N PHE A 15 -11.86 -2.86 13.04
CA PHE A 15 -11.06 -4.00 12.62
C PHE A 15 -10.10 -4.43 13.72
N GLU A 16 -9.94 -5.73 13.94
CA GLU A 16 -9.00 -6.32 14.89
C GLU A 16 -8.07 -7.30 14.18
N GLY A 17 -6.76 -7.21 14.44
CA GLY A 17 -5.73 -7.99 13.76
C GLY A 17 -5.02 -7.20 12.66
N ALA A 18 -4.17 -7.89 11.90
CA ALA A 18 -3.47 -7.31 10.75
C ALA A 18 -4.25 -7.55 9.46
N PRO A 19 -4.56 -6.50 8.67
CA PRO A 19 -5.09 -6.67 7.32
C PRO A 19 -4.07 -7.35 6.41
N ASP A 20 -4.55 -8.00 5.34
CA ASP A 20 -3.66 -8.47 4.28
C ASP A 20 -3.04 -7.28 3.50
N LEU A 21 -3.81 -6.20 3.30
CA LEU A 21 -3.41 -5.01 2.55
C LEU A 21 -3.75 -3.73 3.32
N VAL A 22 -2.81 -2.80 3.37
CA VAL A 22 -3.03 -1.42 3.80
C VAL A 22 -2.55 -0.45 2.72
N VAL A 23 -3.36 0.56 2.42
CA VAL A 23 -3.03 1.64 1.48
C VAL A 23 -3.09 2.97 2.24
N GLU A 24 -1.95 3.61 2.40
CA GLU A 24 -1.81 4.90 3.08
C GLU A 24 -1.64 6.01 2.02
N ILE A 25 -2.50 7.03 2.09
CA ILE A 25 -2.42 8.21 1.24
C ILE A 25 -1.91 9.38 2.07
N VAL A 26 -0.79 9.97 1.66
CA VAL A 26 -0.09 10.98 2.43
C VAL A 26 -0.89 12.28 2.45
N SER A 27 -1.18 12.76 3.66
CA SER A 27 -1.78 14.06 3.88
C SER A 27 -0.72 15.18 3.99
N PRO A 28 -1.04 16.43 3.60
CA PRO A 28 -0.12 17.56 3.75
C PRO A 28 0.32 17.86 5.19
N SER A 29 -0.51 17.55 6.19
CA SER A 29 -0.37 18.02 7.57
C SER A 29 0.49 17.13 8.48
N SER A 30 0.90 15.93 8.06
CA SER A 30 1.63 14.99 8.92
C SER A 30 2.72 14.15 8.21
N ALA A 31 3.14 14.60 7.03
CA ALA A 31 3.82 13.78 6.04
C ALA A 31 5.18 13.15 6.42
N LYS A 32 5.89 13.63 7.44
CA LYS A 32 7.27 13.18 7.74
C LYS A 32 7.39 12.28 8.97
N ILE A 33 6.52 12.48 9.97
CA ILE A 33 6.53 11.70 11.22
C ILE A 33 5.67 10.44 11.04
N ASP A 34 4.44 10.58 10.55
CA ASP A 34 3.51 9.46 10.38
C ASP A 34 3.99 8.36 9.41
N ARG A 35 4.82 8.71 8.42
CA ARG A 35 5.29 7.75 7.41
C ARG A 35 6.15 6.66 8.00
N VAL A 36 7.03 7.02 8.93
CA VAL A 36 7.97 6.06 9.53
C VAL A 36 7.24 5.22 10.56
N ASP A 37 6.43 5.86 11.41
CA ASP A 37 5.74 5.17 12.50
C ASP A 37 4.75 4.14 11.94
N LYS A 38 3.90 4.53 10.98
CA LYS A 38 2.93 3.61 10.36
C LYS A 38 3.61 2.47 9.61
N PHE A 39 4.70 2.75 8.89
CA PHE A 39 5.45 1.72 8.18
C PHE A 39 5.94 0.63 9.15
N LEU A 40 6.61 1.04 10.23
CA LEU A 40 7.14 0.13 11.25
C LEU A 40 6.02 -0.60 12.01
N GLU A 41 4.91 0.09 12.30
CA GLU A 41 3.76 -0.52 12.97
C GLU A 41 3.12 -1.62 12.11
N TYR A 42 2.90 -1.37 10.82
CA TYR A 42 2.30 -2.35 9.92
C TYR A 42 3.24 -3.52 9.62
N GLU A 43 4.54 -3.26 9.48
CA GLU A 43 5.57 -4.30 9.35
C GLU A 43 5.53 -5.23 10.56
N LYS A 44 5.61 -4.65 11.76
CA LYS A 44 5.56 -5.40 13.03
C LYS A 44 4.23 -6.13 13.23
N ALA A 45 3.13 -5.57 12.76
CA ALA A 45 1.81 -6.20 12.81
C ALA A 45 1.69 -7.39 11.83
N GLY A 46 2.57 -7.48 10.82
CA GLY A 46 2.55 -8.54 9.83
C GLY A 46 1.55 -8.31 8.70
N VAL A 47 1.29 -7.04 8.36
CA VAL A 47 0.50 -6.71 7.16
C VAL A 47 1.28 -7.22 5.94
N THR A 48 0.62 -7.98 5.06
CA THR A 48 1.31 -8.68 3.96
C THR A 48 1.75 -7.71 2.87
N GLU A 49 0.94 -6.69 2.58
CA GLU A 49 1.19 -5.73 1.52
C GLU A 49 0.86 -4.31 1.99
N TYR A 50 1.80 -3.39 1.83
CA TYR A 50 1.66 -2.01 2.28
C TYR A 50 1.98 -1.04 1.14
N TRP A 51 1.06 -0.14 0.84
CA TRP A 51 1.23 0.87 -0.20
C TRP A 51 1.28 2.25 0.42
N LEU A 52 2.27 3.04 0.05
CA LEU A 52 2.41 4.44 0.46
C LEU A 52 2.32 5.33 -0.78
N ILE A 53 1.21 6.05 -0.88
CA ILE A 53 0.90 6.91 -2.03
C ILE A 53 1.01 8.37 -1.61
N ASP A 54 1.86 9.13 -2.28
CA ASP A 54 1.96 10.58 -2.14
C ASP A 54 1.44 11.28 -3.41
N PRO A 55 0.17 11.73 -3.42
CA PRO A 55 -0.40 12.42 -4.56
C PRO A 55 -0.10 13.93 -4.55
N ARG A 56 0.66 14.44 -3.58
CA ARG A 56 0.87 15.89 -3.45
C ARG A 56 1.63 16.43 -4.67
N PRO A 57 1.38 17.70 -5.06
CA PRO A 57 2.11 18.33 -6.15
C PRO A 57 3.63 18.23 -5.94
N ASN A 58 4.35 17.89 -7.00
CA ASN A 58 5.81 17.68 -7.01
C ASN A 58 6.32 16.48 -6.18
N GLN A 59 5.44 15.64 -5.63
CA GLN A 59 5.82 14.44 -4.84
C GLN A 59 5.17 13.15 -5.36
N GLN A 60 4.40 13.20 -6.46
CA GLN A 60 3.66 12.11 -7.12
C GLN A 60 4.41 10.78 -7.17
N GLN A 61 4.32 10.02 -6.07
CA GLN A 61 5.08 8.80 -5.80
C GLN A 61 4.13 7.75 -5.25
N ALA A 62 4.36 6.50 -5.63
CA ALA A 62 3.80 5.35 -4.94
C ALA A 62 4.90 4.34 -4.70
N ASP A 63 5.07 3.99 -3.43
CA ASP A 63 5.95 2.94 -2.98
C ASP A 63 5.10 1.75 -2.56
N PHE A 64 5.50 0.57 -2.99
CA PHE A 64 4.80 -0.68 -2.72
C PHE A 64 5.75 -1.60 -1.97
N TYR A 65 5.28 -2.14 -0.85
CA TYR A 65 6.07 -2.99 0.04
C TYR A 65 5.36 -4.33 0.25
N ILE A 66 6.14 -5.41 0.24
CA ILE A 66 5.67 -6.77 0.46
C ILE A 66 6.42 -7.33 1.67
N LEU A 67 5.69 -7.92 2.62
CA LEU A 67 6.28 -8.56 3.78
C LEU A 67 6.94 -9.87 3.39
N ASP A 68 8.22 -9.99 3.69
CA ASP A 68 8.99 -11.19 3.44
C ASP A 68 8.73 -12.27 4.51
N LYS A 69 9.33 -13.44 4.31
CA LYS A 69 9.25 -14.56 5.28
C LYS A 69 9.94 -14.30 6.62
N ASN A 70 10.79 -13.27 6.69
CA ASN A 70 11.50 -12.87 7.90
C ASN A 70 10.72 -11.81 8.70
N GLY A 71 9.60 -11.32 8.14
CA GLY A 71 8.77 -10.29 8.77
C GLY A 71 9.24 -8.87 8.50
N ASN A 72 10.02 -8.63 7.45
CA ASN A 72 10.46 -7.30 7.03
C ASN A 72 9.83 -6.93 5.69
N TYR A 73 9.64 -5.64 5.45
CA TYR A 73 9.17 -5.15 4.17
C TYR A 73 10.29 -5.02 3.15
N ASP A 74 10.07 -5.63 1.98
CA ASP A 74 10.86 -5.44 0.77
C ASP A 74 10.11 -4.56 -0.23
N VAL A 75 10.85 -3.77 -1.01
CA VAL A 75 10.27 -2.99 -2.11
C VAL A 75 9.77 -3.95 -3.20
N ALA A 76 8.51 -3.76 -3.62
CA ALA A 76 7.92 -4.60 -4.64
C ALA A 76 8.50 -4.33 -6.04
N ALA A 77 8.64 -5.39 -6.82
CA ALA A 77 9.06 -5.29 -8.20
C ALA A 77 8.00 -4.62 -9.07
N ILE A 78 8.47 -3.78 -10.00
CA ILE A 78 7.66 -3.16 -11.04
C ILE A 78 7.91 -3.89 -12.36
N ASP A 79 6.84 -4.18 -13.10
CA ASP A 79 6.97 -4.85 -14.39
C ASP A 79 7.55 -3.93 -15.49
N VAL A 80 7.82 -4.51 -16.65
CA VAL A 80 8.38 -3.79 -17.81
C VAL A 80 7.48 -2.67 -18.35
N ASN A 81 6.20 -2.66 -17.97
CA ASN A 81 5.23 -1.64 -18.37
C ASN A 81 5.05 -0.55 -17.30
N GLY A 82 5.84 -0.58 -16.22
CA GLY A 82 5.68 0.38 -15.13
C GLY A 82 4.48 0.09 -14.24
N ARG A 83 4.09 -1.18 -14.08
CA ARG A 83 2.96 -1.59 -13.24
C ARG A 83 3.42 -2.39 -12.04
N PHE A 84 2.88 -2.05 -10.88
CA PHE A 84 2.90 -2.89 -9.70
C PHE A 84 1.74 -3.88 -9.76
N HIS A 85 1.98 -5.17 -9.51
CA HIS A 85 0.94 -6.20 -9.43
C HIS A 85 0.74 -6.62 -7.99
N SER A 86 -0.49 -6.51 -7.49
CA SER A 86 -0.78 -6.85 -6.10
C SER A 86 -0.62 -8.35 -5.88
N THR A 87 0.06 -8.70 -4.80
CA THR A 87 0.13 -10.08 -4.31
C THR A 87 -1.11 -10.44 -3.51
N VAL A 88 -1.79 -9.46 -2.89
CA VAL A 88 -3.00 -9.66 -2.08
C VAL A 88 -4.27 -9.62 -2.91
N LEU A 89 -4.37 -8.77 -3.94
CA LEU A 89 -5.56 -8.65 -4.80
C LEU A 89 -5.29 -9.28 -6.17
N PRO A 90 -5.75 -10.52 -6.45
CA PRO A 90 -5.45 -11.18 -7.71
C PRO A 90 -5.99 -10.40 -8.91
N ASN A 91 -5.16 -10.29 -9.96
CA ASN A 91 -5.43 -9.54 -11.20
C ASN A 91 -5.56 -8.02 -11.04
N PHE A 92 -5.31 -7.47 -9.84
CA PHE A 92 -5.21 -6.04 -9.66
C PHE A 92 -3.76 -5.58 -9.91
N TYR A 93 -3.62 -4.48 -10.65
CA TYR A 93 -2.36 -3.80 -10.82
C TYR A 93 -2.55 -2.29 -10.68
N HIS A 94 -1.50 -1.61 -10.21
CA HIS A 94 -1.42 -0.16 -10.18
C HIS A 94 -0.42 0.30 -11.24
N ASP A 95 -0.86 1.18 -12.15
CA ASP A 95 0.02 1.82 -13.13
C ASP A 95 0.65 3.07 -12.51
N LEU A 96 1.99 3.10 -12.42
CA LEU A 96 2.71 4.22 -11.81
C LEU A 96 2.51 5.54 -12.57
N ALA A 97 2.16 5.48 -13.87
CA ALA A 97 1.90 6.69 -14.66
C ALA A 97 0.62 7.42 -14.21
N CYS A 98 -0.35 6.71 -13.62
CA CYS A 98 -1.65 7.27 -13.23
C CYS A 98 -1.59 8.29 -12.08
N LEU A 99 -0.49 8.37 -11.33
CA LEU A 99 -0.33 9.38 -10.27
C LEU A 99 0.08 10.74 -10.80
N ARG A 100 0.51 10.80 -12.06
CA ARG A 100 1.10 11.99 -12.70
C ARG A 100 0.11 12.78 -13.54
N THR A 101 -1.04 12.19 -13.89
CA THR A 101 -1.99 12.84 -14.77
C THR A 101 -2.79 13.88 -14.00
N ASP A 102 -2.76 15.12 -14.48
CA ASP A 102 -3.83 16.07 -14.18
C ASP A 102 -5.18 15.38 -14.42
N PRO A 103 -6.23 15.67 -13.61
CA PRO A 103 -7.56 15.16 -13.91
C PRO A 103 -7.88 15.48 -15.38
N PRO A 104 -8.45 14.53 -16.15
CA PRO A 104 -8.78 14.78 -17.54
C PRO A 104 -9.55 16.09 -17.61
N THR A 105 -9.05 17.03 -18.42
CA THR A 105 -9.74 18.30 -18.63
C THR A 105 -11.16 17.96 -19.08
N LYS A 106 -12.14 18.33 -18.26
CA LYS A 106 -13.56 18.15 -18.59
C LYS A 106 -13.79 18.73 -20.00
N PRO A 107 -14.48 18.02 -20.91
CA PRO A 107 -14.78 18.56 -22.23
C PRO A 107 -15.57 19.86 -22.15
#